data_AF-A0A0J8VM08-F1
#
_entry.id   AF-A0A0J8VM08-F1
#
_cell.length_a   1.000
_cell.length_b   1.000
_cell.length_c   1.000
_cell.angle_alpha   90.00
_cell.angle_beta   90.00
_cell.angle_gamma   90.00
#
_symmetry.space_group_name_H-M   'P 1'
#
loop_
_entity.id
_entity.type
_entity.pdbx_description
1 polymer ?
#
loop_
_entity_poly.entity_id
_entity_poly.type
_entity_poly.pdbx_seq_one_letter_code
_entity_poly.pdbx_strand_id
1 'polypeptide(L)'
;MNPYCQALAELRSRGTHELKEVGDQWRTADNIFWGINAMFGPLVLDLFSDGENSKCEAYYTAEDNALTQDWSARLAELNGAAYGNPPYSRASQHEGEYITGMRYIMQHASAMREKGGRYVFLIKAATSEVWWPEDADHVAFIRGRIGFDLPKWFIPKNEKQVPTGAFFAGAVVVFDKTWRGPAMSYISRNELEARGDAFLSQIRREAERMLASTAPRVVENVTPAVEEEPQPEEKAEQVEPPSEPEFPLSSAGILAQSGVEVWACAQAAFGAKEQYAFHESRFAHSWAADSVEQPSLVTVTTDVINRALGLIRKHNNKVKLEAFMALNDFVFEDDAARNDTQERLAIVADEAEQEYGLAIEDFLLVAGSIEPKSWNNIRVLRACVRAAVETREQVA
;
A
#
# COMPACT_ATOMS: atom_id res chain seq x y z
N MET A 1 -10.38 -33.13 25.22
CA MET A 1 -10.01 -32.08 24.24
C MET A 1 -11.20 -31.91 23.32
N ASN A 2 -11.71 -30.69 23.16
CA ASN A 2 -12.90 -30.46 22.35
C ASN A 2 -12.63 -30.78 20.85
N PRO A 3 -13.66 -31.14 20.06
CA PRO A 3 -13.47 -31.53 18.65
C PRO A 3 -12.80 -30.45 17.79
N TYR A 4 -13.00 -29.17 18.14
CA TYR A 4 -12.37 -28.05 17.45
C TYR A 4 -10.84 -28.05 17.66
N CYS A 5 -10.39 -28.20 18.90
CA CYS A 5 -8.96 -28.26 19.24
C CYS A 5 -8.32 -29.53 18.67
N GLN A 6 -9.04 -30.67 18.67
CA GLN A 6 -8.56 -31.90 18.03
C GLN A 6 -8.32 -31.69 16.52
N ALA A 7 -9.29 -31.10 15.81
CA ALA A 7 -9.14 -30.81 14.39
C ALA A 7 -7.99 -29.83 14.10
N LEU A 8 -7.79 -28.83 14.97
CA LEU A 8 -6.64 -27.92 14.87
C LEU A 8 -5.31 -28.65 15.11
N ALA A 9 -5.21 -29.49 16.14
CA ALA A 9 -4.01 -30.26 16.44
C ALA A 9 -3.67 -31.23 15.29
N GLU A 10 -4.68 -31.93 14.75
CA GLU A 10 -4.53 -32.80 13.59
C GLU A 10 -4.03 -32.01 12.37
N LEU A 11 -4.62 -30.84 12.08
CA LEU A 11 -4.18 -29.98 10.99
C LEU A 11 -2.71 -29.57 11.14
N ARG A 12 -2.32 -29.06 12.32
CA ARG A 12 -0.95 -28.62 12.64
C ARG A 12 0.09 -29.74 12.50
N SER A 13 -0.32 -30.99 12.75
CA SER A 13 0.57 -32.15 12.67
C SER A 13 0.87 -32.63 11.25
N ARG A 14 0.20 -32.09 10.23
CA ARG A 14 0.41 -32.50 8.83
C ARG A 14 1.74 -31.97 8.32
N GLY A 15 2.40 -32.74 7.45
CA GLY A 15 3.67 -32.33 6.86
C GLY A 15 3.58 -31.17 5.86
N THR A 16 2.40 -30.90 5.30
CA THR A 16 2.14 -29.81 4.36
C THR A 16 0.68 -29.38 4.40
N HIS A 17 0.39 -28.15 3.97
CA HIS A 17 -0.91 -27.48 4.12
C HIS A 17 -1.28 -26.69 2.86
N GLU A 18 -2.59 -26.57 2.61
CA GLU A 18 -3.16 -25.63 1.62
C GLU A 18 -3.68 -24.38 2.33
N LEU A 19 -3.59 -23.20 1.69
CA LEU A 19 -4.04 -21.92 2.29
C LEU A 19 -5.50 -21.94 2.74
N LYS A 20 -6.37 -22.66 2.02
CA LYS A 20 -7.79 -22.80 2.37
C LYS A 20 -8.02 -23.56 3.68
N GLU A 21 -7.03 -24.32 4.16
CA GLU A 21 -7.12 -25.11 5.40
C GLU A 21 -6.76 -24.28 6.63
N VAL A 22 -6.04 -23.16 6.47
CA VAL A 22 -5.59 -22.30 7.59
C VAL A 22 -6.78 -21.79 8.41
N GLY A 23 -7.89 -21.44 7.74
CA GLY A 23 -9.16 -21.13 8.38
C GLY A 23 -9.03 -20.06 9.47
N ASP A 24 -9.35 -20.41 10.71
CA ASP A 24 -9.35 -19.49 11.86
C ASP A 24 -7.95 -19.08 12.34
N GLN A 25 -6.88 -19.61 11.73
CA GLN A 25 -5.52 -19.50 12.27
C GLN A 25 -4.70 -18.38 11.62
N TRP A 26 -5.32 -17.56 10.78
CA TRP A 26 -4.69 -16.34 10.24
C TRP A 26 -4.39 -15.35 11.35
N ARG A 27 -3.20 -14.77 11.30
CA ARG A 27 -2.66 -13.92 12.37
C ARG A 27 -2.70 -12.45 11.95
N THR A 28 -2.98 -11.57 12.91
CA THR A 28 -2.81 -10.13 12.69
C THR A 28 -1.32 -9.82 12.54
N ALA A 29 -0.93 -9.04 11.53
CA ALA A 29 0.43 -8.54 11.40
C ALA A 29 0.82 -7.65 12.59
N ASP A 30 2.08 -7.68 13.00
CA ASP A 30 2.53 -6.98 14.22
C ASP A 30 2.30 -5.47 14.14
N ASN A 31 2.62 -4.84 13.01
CA ASN A 31 2.40 -3.41 12.82
C ASN A 31 0.91 -3.04 12.85
N ILE A 32 0.02 -3.87 12.32
CA ILE A 32 -1.43 -3.67 12.44
C ILE A 32 -1.85 -3.72 13.91
N PHE A 33 -1.43 -4.74 14.65
CA PHE A 33 -1.75 -4.86 16.08
C PHE A 33 -1.26 -3.64 16.87
N TRP A 34 0.00 -3.26 16.71
CA TRP A 34 0.57 -2.11 17.43
C TRP A 34 -0.03 -0.78 17.00
N GLY A 35 -0.42 -0.64 15.73
CA GLY A 35 -1.18 0.52 15.24
C GLY A 35 -2.54 0.63 15.91
N ILE A 36 -3.26 -0.49 16.05
CA ILE A 36 -4.53 -0.56 16.78
C ILE A 36 -4.31 -0.25 18.26
N ASN A 37 -3.29 -0.84 18.88
CA ASN A 37 -2.94 -0.61 20.28
C ASN A 37 -2.63 0.86 20.57
N ALA A 38 -1.91 1.53 19.67
CA ALA A 38 -1.61 2.96 19.78
C ALA A 38 -2.86 3.84 19.76
N MET A 39 -3.94 3.39 19.11
CA MET A 39 -5.18 4.16 18.95
C MET A 39 -6.24 3.85 20.00
N PHE A 40 -6.34 2.58 20.41
CA PHE A 40 -7.46 2.09 21.22
C PHE A 40 -7.03 1.35 22.49
N GLY A 41 -5.72 1.21 22.71
CA GLY A 41 -5.15 0.52 23.86
C GLY A 41 -5.19 1.32 25.18
N PRO A 42 -4.40 0.91 26.18
CA PRO A 42 -3.47 -0.23 26.14
C PRO A 42 -4.21 -1.58 26.05
N LEU A 43 -3.80 -2.41 25.08
CA LEU A 43 -4.27 -3.78 24.90
C LEU A 43 -3.40 -4.73 25.73
N VAL A 44 -4.03 -5.49 26.63
CA VAL A 44 -3.33 -6.28 27.66
C VAL A 44 -3.77 -7.75 27.70
N LEU A 45 -4.82 -8.11 26.96
CA LEU A 45 -5.36 -9.46 26.88
C LEU A 45 -5.68 -9.81 25.43
N ASP A 46 -5.14 -10.91 24.90
CA ASP A 46 -5.49 -11.42 23.57
C ASP A 46 -6.52 -12.55 23.68
N LEU A 47 -7.73 -12.31 23.18
CA LEU A 47 -8.86 -13.21 23.36
C LEU A 47 -8.77 -14.49 22.52
N PHE A 48 -8.07 -14.46 21.38
CA PHE A 48 -8.07 -15.57 20.42
C PHE A 48 -6.66 -15.85 19.91
N SER A 49 -5.92 -16.66 20.68
CA SER A 49 -4.55 -17.02 20.37
C SER A 49 -4.35 -18.53 20.26
N ASP A 50 -3.30 -18.97 19.57
CA ASP A 50 -2.78 -20.33 19.67
C ASP A 50 -1.60 -20.45 20.66
N GLY A 51 -1.33 -19.39 21.42
CA GLY A 51 -0.17 -19.22 22.28
C GLY A 51 1.05 -18.66 21.55
N GLU A 52 1.41 -19.23 20.39
CA GLU A 52 2.58 -18.79 19.61
C GLU A 52 2.37 -17.47 18.86
N ASN A 53 1.11 -17.14 18.56
CA ASN A 53 0.69 -15.96 17.84
C ASN A 53 0.19 -14.82 18.73
N SER A 54 0.21 -14.99 20.05
CA SER A 54 -0.32 -14.04 21.03
C SER A 54 0.25 -12.64 20.81
N LYS A 55 -0.62 -11.63 20.93
CA LYS A 55 -0.24 -10.22 20.84
C LYS A 55 -0.09 -9.52 22.19
N CYS A 56 -0.55 -10.18 23.26
CA CYS A 56 -0.44 -9.71 24.63
C CYS A 56 0.18 -10.82 25.50
N GLU A 57 0.77 -10.43 26.63
CA GLU A 57 1.33 -11.40 27.59
C GLU A 57 0.23 -12.31 28.17
N ALA A 58 -0.94 -11.77 28.48
CA ALA A 58 -2.11 -12.55 28.83
C ALA A 58 -2.92 -12.88 27.56
N TYR A 59 -3.33 -14.13 27.43
CA TYR A 59 -4.15 -14.59 26.31
C TYR A 59 -4.99 -15.81 26.68
N TYR A 60 -5.96 -16.14 25.82
CA TYR A 60 -6.70 -17.41 25.87
C TYR A 60 -6.44 -18.23 24.61
N THR A 61 -6.24 -19.54 24.79
CA THR A 61 -6.23 -20.51 23.69
C THR A 61 -7.61 -21.10 23.42
N ALA A 62 -7.73 -21.89 22.35
CA ALA A 62 -8.94 -22.64 22.05
C ALA A 62 -9.28 -23.67 23.16
N GLU A 63 -8.27 -24.16 23.87
CA GLU A 63 -8.43 -25.04 25.04
C GLU A 63 -8.95 -24.28 26.27
N ASP A 64 -8.46 -23.07 26.51
CA ASP A 64 -8.97 -22.20 27.59
C ASP A 64 -10.43 -21.79 27.33
N ASN A 65 -10.81 -21.72 26.05
CA ASN A 65 -12.10 -21.26 25.53
C ASN A 65 -12.47 -19.87 26.06
N ALA A 66 -12.10 -18.82 25.33
CA ALA A 66 -12.42 -17.45 25.72
C ALA A 66 -13.91 -17.24 26.06
N LEU A 67 -14.86 -17.89 25.38
CA LEU A 67 -16.29 -17.65 25.58
C LEU A 67 -16.84 -18.17 26.92
N THR A 68 -16.09 -18.99 27.65
CA THR A 68 -16.47 -19.43 29.02
C THR A 68 -15.84 -18.55 30.10
N GLN A 69 -14.98 -17.61 29.73
CA GLN A 69 -14.23 -16.76 30.65
C GLN A 69 -14.96 -15.45 30.96
N ASP A 70 -14.81 -14.95 32.18
CA ASP A 70 -15.20 -13.58 32.54
C ASP A 70 -14.09 -12.61 32.13
N TRP A 71 -14.18 -12.08 30.91
CA TRP A 71 -13.17 -11.16 30.38
C TRP A 71 -13.09 -9.87 31.20
N SER A 72 -14.22 -9.39 31.72
CA SER A 72 -14.29 -8.15 32.47
C SER A 72 -13.56 -8.28 33.81
N ALA A 73 -13.73 -9.40 34.50
CA ALA A 73 -12.98 -9.69 35.73
C ALA A 73 -11.46 -9.77 35.45
N ARG A 74 -11.07 -10.45 34.38
CA ARG A 74 -9.65 -10.55 33.99
C ARG A 74 -9.04 -9.19 33.66
N LEU A 75 -9.78 -8.32 32.95
CA LEU A 75 -9.32 -6.97 32.65
C LEU A 75 -9.23 -6.06 33.88
N ALA A 76 -10.04 -6.29 34.91
CA ALA A 76 -9.91 -5.56 36.18
C ALA A 76 -8.56 -5.85 36.88
N GLU A 77 -7.97 -7.04 36.66
CA GLU A 77 -6.64 -7.39 37.16
C GLU A 77 -5.52 -6.81 36.27
N LEU A 78 -5.69 -6.86 34.95
CA LEU A 78 -4.67 -6.47 33.97
C LEU A 78 -4.62 -4.97 33.67
N ASN A 79 -5.66 -4.22 34.05
CA ASN A 79 -5.77 -2.77 33.92
C ASN A 79 -5.58 -2.25 32.47
N GLY A 80 -6.40 -2.76 31.55
CA GLY A 80 -6.39 -2.35 30.14
C GLY A 80 -7.61 -2.83 29.37
N ALA A 81 -7.45 -2.98 28.05
CA ALA A 81 -8.47 -3.51 27.15
C ALA A 81 -8.04 -4.87 26.55
N ALA A 82 -8.99 -5.67 26.11
CA ALA A 82 -8.70 -6.91 25.40
C ALA A 82 -8.76 -6.71 23.88
N TYR A 83 -7.91 -7.44 23.16
CA TYR A 83 -7.85 -7.50 21.71
C TYR A 83 -8.48 -8.79 21.20
N GLY A 84 -9.12 -8.75 20.03
CA GLY A 84 -9.58 -9.96 19.34
C GLY A 84 -9.44 -9.91 17.83
N ASN A 85 -8.77 -10.91 17.26
CA ASN A 85 -8.89 -11.32 15.86
C ASN A 85 -9.66 -12.66 15.82
N PRO A 86 -11.00 -12.62 15.77
CA PRO A 86 -11.82 -13.79 16.11
C PRO A 86 -11.84 -14.87 15.01
N PRO A 87 -12.10 -16.14 15.38
CA PRO A 87 -12.38 -17.21 14.43
C PRO A 87 -13.69 -16.98 13.68
N TYR A 88 -13.65 -17.13 12.35
CA TYR A 88 -14.78 -16.94 11.43
C TYR A 88 -15.50 -18.25 11.07
N SER A 89 -14.99 -19.39 11.55
CA SER A 89 -15.64 -20.68 11.36
C SER A 89 -17.10 -20.67 11.83
N ARG A 90 -17.88 -21.61 11.27
CA ARG A 90 -19.22 -21.87 11.78
C ARG A 90 -19.15 -22.20 13.26
N ALA A 91 -20.18 -21.78 13.98
CA ALA A 91 -20.24 -21.98 15.42
C ALA A 91 -19.97 -23.44 15.79
N SER A 92 -18.96 -23.64 16.63
CA SER A 92 -18.60 -24.91 17.22
C SER A 92 -18.94 -24.87 18.70
N GLN A 93 -19.52 -25.95 19.20
CA GLN A 93 -19.96 -26.09 20.58
C GLN A 93 -19.42 -27.39 21.16
N HIS A 94 -19.02 -27.35 22.43
CA HIS A 94 -18.64 -28.53 23.19
C HIS A 94 -19.23 -28.43 24.59
N GLU A 95 -19.93 -29.47 25.03
CA GLU A 95 -20.54 -29.55 26.38
C GLU A 95 -21.47 -28.36 26.73
N GLY A 96 -22.15 -27.80 25.72
CA GLY A 96 -23.05 -26.66 25.91
C GLY A 96 -22.39 -25.29 25.74
N GLU A 97 -21.06 -25.23 25.70
CA GLU A 97 -20.31 -23.99 25.57
C GLU A 97 -19.83 -23.78 24.13
N TYR A 98 -20.04 -22.56 23.60
CA TYR A 98 -19.51 -22.20 22.29
C TYR A 98 -18.00 -21.97 22.39
N ILE A 99 -17.28 -22.27 21.30
CA ILE A 99 -15.84 -22.06 21.18
C ILE A 99 -15.56 -21.03 20.07
N THR A 100 -16.24 -21.18 18.93
CA THR A 100 -16.13 -20.28 17.78
C THR A 100 -17.51 -19.81 17.31
N GLY A 101 -17.51 -18.88 16.35
CA GLY A 101 -18.71 -18.36 15.71
C GLY A 101 -18.95 -16.90 16.09
N MET A 102 -18.78 -16.02 15.10
CA MET A 102 -18.84 -14.56 15.27
C MET A 102 -20.07 -14.07 16.04
N ARG A 103 -21.25 -14.67 15.85
CA ARG A 103 -22.48 -14.29 16.57
C ARG A 103 -22.29 -14.39 18.09
N TYR A 104 -21.78 -15.52 18.56
CA TYR A 104 -21.63 -15.79 19.99
C TYR A 104 -20.46 -15.00 20.58
N ILE A 105 -19.41 -14.78 19.79
CA ILE A 105 -18.27 -13.94 20.17
C ILE A 105 -18.71 -12.49 20.40
N MET A 106 -19.46 -11.90 19.45
CA MET A 106 -19.96 -10.53 19.60
C MET A 106 -20.99 -10.43 20.73
N GLN A 107 -21.87 -11.42 20.89
CA GLN A 107 -22.79 -11.47 22.03
C GLN A 107 -22.06 -11.49 23.38
N HIS A 108 -21.00 -12.27 23.50
CA HIS A 108 -20.18 -12.33 24.72
C HIS A 108 -19.45 -11.02 24.95
N ALA A 109 -18.90 -10.39 23.90
CA ALA A 109 -18.28 -9.07 23.98
C ALA A 109 -19.26 -8.02 24.54
N SER A 110 -20.49 -7.96 24.02
CA SER A 110 -21.53 -7.06 24.53
C SER A 110 -21.85 -7.33 26.01
N ALA A 111 -21.99 -8.61 26.41
CA ALA A 111 -22.25 -8.98 27.79
C ALA A 111 -21.10 -8.59 28.74
N MET A 112 -19.86 -8.84 28.33
CA MET A 112 -18.68 -8.49 29.12
C MET A 112 -18.41 -6.97 29.14
N ARG A 113 -18.89 -6.22 28.13
CA ARG A 113 -18.88 -4.75 28.10
C ARG A 113 -19.88 -4.17 29.09
N GLU A 114 -21.07 -4.75 29.24
CA GLU A 114 -22.02 -4.31 30.29
C GLU A 114 -21.47 -4.50 31.71
N LYS A 115 -20.49 -5.39 31.90
CA LYS A 115 -19.75 -5.55 33.17
C LYS A 115 -18.61 -4.55 33.35
N GLY A 116 -18.34 -3.69 32.37
CA GLY A 116 -17.35 -2.60 32.45
C GLY A 116 -16.02 -2.87 31.74
N GLY A 117 -15.83 -4.03 31.11
CA GLY A 117 -14.62 -4.31 30.35
C GLY A 117 -14.58 -3.58 29.00
N ARG A 118 -13.36 -3.42 28.46
CA ARG A 118 -13.07 -2.74 27.18
C ARG A 118 -12.53 -3.74 26.18
N TYR A 119 -13.09 -3.76 24.97
CA TYR A 119 -12.75 -4.76 23.95
C TYR A 119 -12.54 -4.11 22.59
N VAL A 120 -11.48 -4.50 21.89
CA VAL A 120 -11.10 -3.98 20.58
C VAL A 120 -10.92 -5.15 19.62
N PHE A 121 -11.78 -5.24 18.61
CA PHE A 121 -11.77 -6.32 17.64
C PHE A 121 -11.33 -5.84 16.26
N LEU A 122 -10.46 -6.61 15.59
CA LEU A 122 -10.20 -6.46 14.16
C LEU A 122 -11.08 -7.45 13.39
N ILE A 123 -12.09 -6.96 12.69
CA ILE A 123 -13.08 -7.80 12.00
C ILE A 123 -13.37 -7.33 10.58
N LYS A 124 -13.89 -8.22 9.75
CA LYS A 124 -14.48 -7.86 8.45
C LYS A 124 -15.62 -6.86 8.65
N ALA A 125 -15.60 -5.77 7.89
CA ALA A 125 -16.72 -4.85 7.73
C ALA A 125 -17.84 -5.55 6.94
N ALA A 126 -18.75 -6.19 7.67
CA ALA A 126 -19.78 -7.05 7.11
C ALA A 126 -21.17 -6.67 7.64
N THR A 127 -21.63 -5.46 7.33
CA THR A 127 -22.91 -4.91 7.82
C THR A 127 -24.14 -5.71 7.38
N SER A 128 -24.02 -6.60 6.40
CA SER A 128 -25.08 -7.55 5.99
C SER A 128 -25.16 -8.80 6.87
N GLU A 129 -24.14 -9.05 7.70
CA GLU A 129 -24.07 -10.23 8.54
C GLU A 129 -24.79 -10.01 9.88
N VAL A 130 -25.53 -11.01 10.31
CA VAL A 130 -26.29 -11.05 11.57
C VAL A 130 -25.43 -10.94 12.85
N TRP A 131 -24.11 -11.06 12.72
CA TRP A 131 -23.17 -10.92 13.82
C TRP A 131 -22.50 -9.55 13.84
N TRP A 132 -22.74 -8.69 12.83
CA TRP A 132 -22.22 -7.33 12.84
C TRP A 132 -22.68 -6.60 14.11
N PRO A 133 -21.75 -6.07 14.93
CA PRO A 133 -22.10 -5.54 16.24
C PRO A 133 -22.64 -4.11 16.13
N GLU A 134 -23.95 -3.98 15.97
CA GLU A 134 -24.64 -2.69 15.91
C GLU A 134 -24.59 -1.91 17.23
N ASP A 135 -24.32 -2.58 18.34
CA ASP A 135 -24.24 -2.03 19.70
C ASP A 135 -22.81 -1.63 20.13
N ALA A 136 -21.84 -1.70 19.21
CA ALA A 136 -20.48 -1.22 19.46
C ALA A 136 -20.45 0.29 19.74
N ASP A 137 -19.54 0.72 20.63
CA ASP A 137 -19.37 2.12 21.01
C ASP A 137 -18.60 2.93 19.95
N HIS A 138 -17.72 2.26 19.22
CA HIS A 138 -16.99 2.84 18.10
C HIS A 138 -16.73 1.81 17.00
N VAL A 139 -16.89 2.24 15.75
CA VAL A 139 -16.41 1.47 14.58
C VAL A 139 -15.51 2.34 13.73
N ALA A 140 -14.24 1.95 13.61
CA ALA A 140 -13.27 2.56 12.72
C ALA A 140 -13.12 1.72 11.45
N PHE A 141 -13.66 2.20 10.32
CA PHE A 141 -13.54 1.51 9.04
C PHE A 141 -12.14 1.71 8.43
N ILE A 142 -11.53 0.63 7.99
CA ILE A 142 -10.16 0.67 7.46
C ILE A 142 -10.21 0.89 5.96
N ARG A 143 -9.63 2.01 5.50
CA ARG A 143 -9.45 2.32 4.08
C ARG A 143 -8.22 1.58 3.57
N GLY A 144 -8.46 0.59 2.72
CA GLY A 144 -7.44 -0.34 2.22
C GLY A 144 -7.73 -1.77 2.66
N ARG A 145 -6.95 -2.72 2.13
CA ARG A 145 -7.02 -4.14 2.50
C ARG A 145 -5.81 -4.49 3.35
N ILE A 146 -6.07 -4.97 4.56
CA ILE A 146 -5.04 -5.45 5.48
C ILE A 146 -4.61 -6.85 5.06
N GLY A 147 -3.30 -7.11 5.11
CA GLY A 147 -2.75 -8.46 5.03
C GLY A 147 -2.80 -9.16 6.39
N PHE A 148 -2.94 -10.49 6.38
CA PHE A 148 -2.81 -11.32 7.56
C PHE A 148 -1.65 -12.27 7.37
N ASP A 149 -0.96 -12.59 8.46
CA ASP A 149 0.18 -13.49 8.45
C ASP A 149 -0.27 -14.94 8.59
N LEU A 150 0.49 -15.83 7.95
CA LEU A 150 0.31 -17.26 8.14
C LEU A 150 0.75 -17.68 9.56
N PRO A 151 0.15 -18.73 10.12
CA PRO A 151 0.64 -19.30 11.36
C PRO A 151 2.05 -19.88 11.19
N LYS A 152 2.85 -19.86 12.26
CA LYS A 152 4.26 -20.30 12.23
C LYS A 152 4.41 -21.77 11.80
N TRP A 153 3.42 -22.60 12.10
CA TRP A 153 3.37 -24.01 11.73
C TRP A 153 2.93 -24.27 10.28
N PHE A 154 2.56 -23.24 9.51
CA PHE A 154 2.13 -23.43 8.12
C PHE A 154 3.31 -23.83 7.24
N ILE A 155 3.19 -25.01 6.63
CA ILE A 155 4.14 -25.53 5.64
C ILE A 155 3.41 -25.63 4.29
N PRO A 156 3.80 -24.89 3.24
CA PRO A 156 3.08 -24.87 1.97
C PRO A 156 3.17 -26.22 1.24
N LYS A 157 2.03 -26.73 0.75
CA LYS A 157 1.98 -27.96 -0.06
C LYS A 157 2.66 -27.85 -1.42
N ASN A 158 2.76 -26.65 -1.99
CA ASN A 158 3.43 -26.35 -3.26
C ASN A 158 3.62 -24.84 -3.42
N GLU A 159 4.37 -24.44 -4.45
CA GLU A 159 4.68 -23.04 -4.80
C GLU A 159 3.44 -22.17 -5.08
N LYS A 160 2.25 -22.76 -5.26
CA LYS A 160 1.00 -22.00 -5.45
C LYS A 160 0.37 -21.54 -4.13
N GLN A 161 0.90 -21.97 -2.99
CA GLN A 161 0.37 -21.62 -1.67
C GLN A 161 0.92 -20.27 -1.17
N VAL A 162 0.86 -19.24 -2.02
CA VAL A 162 1.30 -17.87 -1.68
C VAL A 162 0.11 -17.06 -1.16
N PRO A 163 0.18 -16.52 0.07
CA PRO A 163 -0.90 -15.73 0.64
C PRO A 163 -1.11 -14.45 -0.18
N THR A 164 -2.36 -14.16 -0.51
CA THR A 164 -2.76 -12.88 -1.07
C THR A 164 -3.41 -12.02 0.02
N GLY A 165 -3.35 -10.69 -0.12
CA GLY A 165 -4.01 -9.78 0.83
C GLY A 165 -5.49 -10.11 1.04
N ALA A 166 -6.06 -9.72 2.18
CA ALA A 166 -7.44 -10.05 2.49
C ALA A 166 -8.40 -9.52 1.41
N PHE A 167 -9.29 -10.38 0.92
CA PHE A 167 -10.28 -10.00 -0.09
C PHE A 167 -11.45 -9.17 0.46
N PHE A 168 -11.43 -8.83 1.75
CA PHE A 168 -12.53 -8.15 2.44
C PHE A 168 -12.12 -6.83 3.08
N ALA A 169 -13.07 -5.90 3.22
CA ALA A 169 -12.88 -4.67 3.98
C ALA A 169 -12.78 -4.98 5.48
N GLY A 170 -11.83 -4.34 6.17
CA GLY A 170 -11.65 -4.48 7.62
C GLY A 170 -12.23 -3.29 8.40
N ALA A 171 -12.55 -3.53 9.66
CA ALA A 171 -12.94 -2.52 10.64
C ALA A 171 -12.34 -2.87 12.00
N VAL A 172 -11.98 -1.84 12.76
CA VAL A 172 -11.71 -1.96 14.20
C VAL A 172 -12.99 -1.61 14.94
N VAL A 173 -13.50 -2.55 15.74
CA VAL A 173 -14.72 -2.39 16.53
C VAL A 173 -14.34 -2.29 18.00
N VAL A 174 -14.86 -1.26 18.68
CA VAL A 174 -14.60 -1.01 20.09
C VAL A 174 -15.89 -1.12 20.88
N PHE A 175 -15.85 -1.94 21.93
CA PHE A 175 -16.86 -2.00 22.99
C PHE A 175 -16.25 -1.39 24.25
N ASP A 176 -16.76 -0.23 24.64
CA ASP A 176 -16.27 0.57 25.76
C ASP A 176 -17.34 1.59 26.20
N LYS A 177 -18.05 1.33 27.32
CA LYS A 177 -19.07 2.26 27.87
C LYS A 177 -18.52 3.66 28.20
N THR A 178 -17.20 3.77 28.34
CA THR A 178 -16.52 5.02 28.66
C THR A 178 -16.10 5.78 27.42
N TRP A 179 -16.32 5.24 26.21
CA TRP A 179 -16.03 5.93 24.97
C TRP A 179 -16.75 7.28 24.90
N ARG A 180 -16.02 8.33 24.48
CA ARG A 180 -16.51 9.70 24.30
C ARG A 180 -16.25 10.26 22.90
N GLY A 181 -15.61 9.46 22.04
CA GLY A 181 -15.34 9.83 20.65
C GLY A 181 -16.59 9.68 19.78
N PRO A 182 -16.46 9.92 18.46
CA PRO A 182 -17.54 9.66 17.53
C PRO A 182 -17.92 8.17 17.51
N ALA A 183 -19.15 7.82 17.14
CA ALA A 183 -19.56 6.43 16.98
C ALA A 183 -18.87 5.73 15.79
N MET A 184 -18.43 6.50 14.80
CA MET A 184 -17.73 5.97 13.62
C MET A 184 -16.55 6.84 13.21
N SER A 185 -15.53 6.21 12.63
CA SER A 185 -14.39 6.89 12.01
C SER A 185 -13.85 6.10 10.82
N TYR A 186 -12.83 6.64 10.17
CA TYR A 186 -12.06 5.94 9.15
C TYR A 186 -10.56 6.03 9.47
N ILE A 187 -9.84 4.95 9.22
CA ILE A 187 -8.38 4.88 9.37
C ILE A 187 -7.79 4.39 8.05
N SER A 188 -6.77 5.05 7.54
CA SER A 188 -6.03 4.53 6.38
C SER A 188 -5.19 3.32 6.78
N ARG A 189 -5.17 2.26 5.96
CA ARG A 189 -4.30 1.10 6.19
C ARG A 189 -2.84 1.54 6.34
N ASN A 190 -2.35 2.39 5.42
CA ASN A 190 -0.97 2.85 5.45
C ASN A 190 -0.67 3.66 6.73
N GLU A 191 -1.64 4.44 7.22
CA GLU A 191 -1.48 5.18 8.47
C GLU A 191 -1.44 4.23 9.68
N LEU A 192 -2.29 3.20 9.67
CA LEU A 192 -2.30 2.17 10.71
C LEU A 192 -0.97 1.40 10.75
N GLU A 193 -0.48 0.96 9.58
CA GLU A 193 0.83 0.31 9.41
C GLU A 193 1.96 1.21 9.90
N ALA A 194 2.02 2.47 9.43
CA ALA A 194 3.06 3.42 9.82
C ALA A 194 3.05 3.74 11.33
N ARG A 195 1.87 3.86 11.94
CA ARG A 195 1.74 4.03 13.40
C ARG A 195 2.30 2.82 14.15
N GLY A 196 1.98 1.62 13.68
CA GLY A 196 2.51 0.38 14.24
C GLY A 196 4.02 0.25 14.13
N ASP A 197 4.55 0.52 12.94
CA ASP A 197 6.00 0.48 12.66
C ASP A 197 6.75 1.50 13.53
N ALA A 198 6.19 2.70 13.69
CA ALA A 198 6.74 3.72 14.59
C ALA A 198 6.73 3.25 16.06
N PHE A 199 5.65 2.62 16.51
CA PHE A 199 5.54 2.07 17.87
C PHE A 199 6.59 0.98 18.10
N LEU A 200 6.68 0.01 17.18
CA LEU A 200 7.67 -1.07 17.24
C LEU A 200 9.11 -0.54 17.23
N SER A 201 9.39 0.48 16.41
CA SER A 201 10.71 1.12 16.36
C SER A 201 11.08 1.78 17.70
N GLN A 202 10.11 2.38 18.38
CA GLN A 202 10.32 2.92 19.73
C GLN A 202 10.60 1.81 20.75
N ILE A 203 9.82 0.71 20.73
CA ILE A 203 10.06 -0.45 21.60
C ILE A 203 11.48 -0.99 21.41
N ARG A 204 11.89 -1.23 20.16
CA ARG A 204 13.24 -1.76 19.84
C ARG A 204 14.34 -0.85 20.37
N ARG A 205 14.23 0.45 20.13
CA ARG A 205 15.20 1.44 20.62
C ARG A 205 15.30 1.45 22.14
N GLU A 206 14.19 1.40 22.86
CA GLU A 206 14.23 1.37 24.33
C GLU A 206 14.76 0.03 24.86
N ALA A 207 14.44 -1.09 24.21
CA ALA A 207 15.00 -2.40 24.55
C ALA A 207 16.53 -2.43 24.35
N GLU A 208 17.03 -1.89 23.25
CA GLU A 208 18.47 -1.75 22.98
C GLU A 208 19.16 -0.89 24.03
N ARG A 209 18.55 0.23 24.44
CA ARG A 209 19.07 1.07 25.53
C ARG A 209 19.13 0.33 26.86
N MET A 210 18.10 -0.45 27.19
CA MET A 210 18.09 -1.27 28.40
C MET A 210 19.21 -2.32 28.37
N LEU A 211 19.36 -3.04 27.25
CA LEU A 211 20.45 -4.00 27.07
C LEU A 211 21.83 -3.34 27.18
N ALA A 212 22.03 -2.18 26.56
CA ALA A 212 23.28 -1.41 26.66
C ALA A 212 23.58 -0.94 28.09
N SER A 213 22.55 -0.58 28.86
CA SER A 213 22.70 -0.19 30.28
C SER A 213 22.96 -1.37 31.22
N THR A 214 22.64 -2.60 30.80
CA THR A 214 22.78 -3.82 31.61
C THR A 214 24.07 -4.59 31.31
N ALA A 215 24.82 -4.19 30.27
CA ALA A 215 26.15 -4.74 30.00
C ALA A 215 27.13 -4.40 31.16
N PRO A 216 27.90 -5.37 31.67
CA PRO A 216 28.80 -5.14 32.80
C PRO A 216 29.85 -4.08 32.46
N ARG A 217 29.91 -3.01 33.27
CA ARG A 217 30.99 -2.02 33.23
C ARG A 217 32.31 -2.72 33.56
N VAL A 218 33.11 -3.02 32.55
CA VAL A 218 34.53 -3.32 32.74
C VAL A 218 35.17 -2.03 33.26
N VAL A 219 35.65 -2.06 34.50
CA VAL A 219 36.43 -0.97 35.10
C VAL A 219 37.85 -1.11 34.53
N GLU A 220 38.19 -0.34 33.49
CA GLU A 220 39.56 -0.27 33.00
C GLU A 220 40.38 0.74 33.80
N ASN A 221 41.45 0.26 34.44
CA ASN A 221 42.52 1.08 34.97
C ASN A 221 43.30 1.71 33.80
N VAL A 222 43.51 3.01 33.91
CA VAL A 222 44.18 3.88 32.94
C VAL A 222 45.68 3.59 32.86
N THR A 223 46.20 3.39 31.65
CA THR A 223 47.57 3.77 31.24
C THR A 223 47.56 4.30 29.79
N PRO A 224 48.29 5.38 29.45
CA PRO A 224 48.07 6.14 28.21
C PRO A 224 49.07 5.81 27.08
N ALA A 225 48.71 6.29 25.88
CA ALA A 225 49.43 6.39 24.61
C ALA A 225 49.46 5.08 23.78
N VAL A 226 49.09 5.09 22.49
CA VAL A 226 49.57 5.97 21.42
C VAL A 226 48.45 6.28 20.42
N GLU A 227 48.43 7.52 19.90
CA GLU A 227 47.57 8.01 18.82
C GLU A 227 47.93 7.35 17.48
N GLU A 228 46.96 6.73 16.82
CA GLU A 228 46.98 6.49 15.37
C GLU A 228 45.74 7.14 14.74
N GLU A 229 45.99 7.89 13.65
CA GLU A 229 45.00 8.63 12.87
C GLU A 229 43.92 7.71 12.27
N PRO A 230 42.64 8.15 12.18
CA PRO A 230 41.59 7.32 11.63
C PRO A 230 41.65 7.28 10.10
N GLN A 231 41.75 6.07 9.54
CA GLN A 231 41.36 5.80 8.16
C GLN A 231 39.83 5.83 8.03
N PRO A 232 39.27 6.24 6.89
CA PRO A 232 37.83 6.40 6.72
C PRO A 232 37.15 5.02 6.66
N GLU A 233 36.42 4.64 7.71
CA GLU A 233 35.55 3.47 7.69
C GLU A 233 34.32 3.74 6.81
N GLU A 234 34.11 2.81 5.88
CA GLU A 234 32.94 2.71 5.02
C GLU A 234 31.65 2.66 5.85
N LYS A 235 30.65 3.42 5.40
CA LYS A 235 29.27 3.30 5.88
C LYS A 235 28.82 1.86 5.70
N ALA A 236 28.57 1.16 6.80
CA ALA A 236 27.82 -0.08 6.78
C ALA A 236 26.41 0.20 6.23
N GLU A 237 26.15 -0.30 5.02
CA GLU A 237 24.83 -0.40 4.43
C GLU A 237 23.88 -1.12 5.38
N GLN A 238 22.70 -0.54 5.55
CA GLN A 238 21.58 -1.18 6.23
C GLN A 238 21.14 -2.36 5.38
N VAL A 239 21.35 -3.58 5.89
CA VAL A 239 20.87 -4.80 5.25
C VAL A 239 19.37 -4.94 5.54
N GLU A 240 18.55 -4.59 4.55
CA GLU A 240 17.13 -4.96 4.50
C GLU A 240 16.98 -6.51 4.51
N PRO A 241 15.92 -7.07 5.13
CA PRO A 241 15.63 -8.50 5.02
C PRO A 241 15.37 -8.88 3.54
N PRO A 242 15.63 -10.13 3.13
CA PRO A 242 15.73 -10.46 1.72
C PRO A 242 14.38 -10.28 1.02
N SER A 243 14.30 -9.22 0.21
CA SER A 243 13.31 -9.08 -0.84
C SER A 243 13.54 -10.21 -1.85
N GLU A 244 12.46 -10.84 -2.34
CA GLU A 244 12.54 -11.51 -3.64
C GLU A 244 13.20 -10.54 -4.64
N PRO A 245 14.03 -11.00 -5.58
CA PRO A 245 14.60 -10.10 -6.59
C PRO A 245 13.48 -9.58 -7.47
N GLU A 246 12.85 -8.50 -7.05
CA GLU A 246 11.85 -7.75 -7.81
C GLU A 246 12.62 -7.00 -8.90
N PHE A 247 12.65 -7.60 -10.09
CA PHE A 247 13.42 -7.06 -11.20
C PHE A 247 12.95 -5.63 -11.53
N PRO A 248 13.88 -4.66 -11.61
CA PRO A 248 13.56 -3.32 -12.07
C PRO A 248 12.91 -3.38 -13.46
N LEU A 249 11.87 -2.58 -13.67
CA LEU A 249 11.19 -2.49 -14.95
C LEU A 249 11.78 -1.34 -15.75
N SER A 250 12.18 -1.61 -16.99
CA SER A 250 12.73 -0.58 -17.86
C SER A 250 11.67 0.45 -18.25
N SER A 251 12.06 1.73 -18.35
CA SER A 251 11.15 2.80 -18.78
C SER A 251 10.57 2.52 -20.16
N ALA A 252 11.39 1.98 -21.08
CA ALA A 252 10.93 1.58 -22.41
C ALA A 252 9.92 0.43 -22.34
N GLY A 253 10.14 -0.54 -21.44
CA GLY A 253 9.23 -1.65 -21.20
C GLY A 253 7.88 -1.20 -20.65
N ILE A 254 7.87 -0.28 -19.68
CA ILE A 254 6.64 0.31 -19.13
C ILE A 254 5.84 1.02 -20.24
N LEU A 255 6.49 1.87 -21.03
CA LEU A 255 5.82 2.58 -22.12
C LEU A 255 5.24 1.60 -23.16
N ALA A 256 5.99 0.57 -23.54
CA ALA A 256 5.58 -0.38 -24.57
C ALA A 256 4.48 -1.34 -24.11
N GLN A 257 4.49 -1.78 -22.84
CA GLN A 257 3.59 -2.81 -22.33
C GLN A 257 2.40 -2.24 -21.56
N SER A 258 2.60 -1.15 -20.85
CA SER A 258 1.62 -0.57 -19.93
C SER A 258 1.06 0.77 -20.41
N GLY A 259 1.69 1.37 -21.43
CA GLY A 259 1.20 2.57 -22.10
C GLY A 259 1.74 3.89 -21.54
N VAL A 260 1.41 4.96 -22.26
CA VAL A 260 1.92 6.32 -22.02
C VAL A 260 1.53 6.88 -20.66
N GLU A 261 0.33 6.59 -20.17
CA GLU A 261 -0.16 7.11 -18.88
C GLU A 261 0.66 6.57 -17.72
N VAL A 262 0.90 5.25 -17.68
CA VAL A 262 1.72 4.60 -16.66
C VAL A 262 3.16 5.11 -16.73
N TRP A 263 3.73 5.21 -17.93
CA TRP A 263 5.08 5.74 -18.13
C TRP A 263 5.20 7.19 -17.62
N ALA A 264 4.23 8.05 -17.95
CA ALA A 264 4.21 9.44 -17.53
C ALA A 264 4.03 9.59 -16.02
N CYS A 265 3.17 8.76 -15.41
CA CYS A 265 2.99 8.71 -13.96
C CYS A 265 4.29 8.33 -13.24
N ALA A 266 5.02 7.33 -13.74
CA ALA A 266 6.30 6.90 -13.18
C ALA A 266 7.34 8.03 -13.25
N GLN A 267 7.50 8.63 -14.43
CA GLN A 267 8.48 9.69 -14.65
C GLN A 267 8.13 10.99 -13.90
N ALA A 268 6.85 11.33 -13.79
CA ALA A 268 6.42 12.52 -13.06
C ALA A 268 6.65 12.37 -11.54
N ALA A 269 6.39 11.19 -10.98
CA ALA A 269 6.52 10.95 -9.55
C ALA A 269 7.98 10.73 -9.12
N PHE A 270 8.78 10.02 -9.91
CA PHE A 270 10.11 9.54 -9.50
C PHE A 270 11.27 10.10 -10.34
N GLY A 271 10.97 10.93 -11.35
CA GLY A 271 11.96 11.47 -12.28
C GLY A 271 12.27 10.51 -13.44
N ALA A 272 12.97 11.02 -14.46
CA ALA A 272 13.34 10.22 -15.62
C ALA A 272 14.44 9.21 -15.27
N LYS A 273 14.14 7.92 -15.37
CA LYS A 273 15.07 6.83 -15.12
C LYS A 273 15.05 5.83 -16.27
N GLU A 274 16.16 5.15 -16.50
CA GLU A 274 16.22 4.03 -17.44
C GLU A 274 15.47 2.80 -16.89
N GLN A 275 15.54 2.60 -15.57
CA GLN A 275 14.85 1.54 -14.84
C GLN A 275 14.15 2.11 -13.61
N TYR A 276 12.95 1.61 -13.34
CA TYR A 276 12.18 1.91 -12.14
C TYR A 276 12.13 0.68 -11.25
N ALA A 277 12.25 0.88 -9.94
CA ALA A 277 12.03 -0.19 -8.98
C ALA A 277 10.58 -0.69 -9.07
N PHE A 278 10.33 -1.94 -8.68
CA PHE A 278 9.00 -2.54 -8.78
C PHE A 278 7.93 -1.71 -8.05
N HIS A 279 8.24 -1.16 -6.87
CA HIS A 279 7.32 -0.28 -6.13
C HIS A 279 7.00 1.02 -6.87
N GLU A 280 7.97 1.62 -7.59
CA GLU A 280 7.78 2.84 -8.40
C GLU A 280 6.88 2.55 -9.61
N SER A 281 7.15 1.44 -10.30
CA SER A 281 6.31 0.98 -11.40
C SER A 281 4.89 0.67 -10.92
N ARG A 282 4.75 -0.04 -9.79
CA ARG A 282 3.44 -0.39 -9.21
C ARG A 282 2.65 0.86 -8.81
N PHE A 283 3.32 1.86 -8.23
CA PHE A 283 2.71 3.16 -7.93
C PHE A 283 2.16 3.81 -9.20
N ALA A 284 2.95 3.86 -10.27
CA ALA A 284 2.56 4.45 -11.53
C ALA A 284 1.38 3.72 -12.19
N HIS A 285 1.35 2.38 -12.14
CA HIS A 285 0.22 1.59 -12.62
C HIS A 285 -1.05 1.88 -11.82
N SER A 286 -0.92 1.98 -10.50
CA SER A 286 -2.06 2.25 -9.61
C SER A 286 -2.61 3.66 -9.82
N TRP A 287 -1.73 4.63 -10.09
CA TRP A 287 -2.12 6.00 -10.42
C TRP A 287 -2.84 6.07 -11.76
N ALA A 288 -2.23 5.55 -12.83
CA ALA A 288 -2.79 5.61 -14.17
C ALA A 288 -4.11 4.82 -14.31
N ALA A 289 -4.24 3.67 -13.63
CA ALA A 289 -5.45 2.86 -13.67
C ALA A 289 -6.67 3.51 -12.99
N ASP A 290 -6.45 4.56 -12.20
CA ASP A 290 -7.50 5.34 -11.55
C ASP A 290 -7.87 6.56 -12.40
N SER A 291 -7.05 7.60 -12.30
CA SER A 291 -7.15 8.82 -13.09
C SER A 291 -5.83 9.57 -12.95
N VAL A 292 -5.19 9.88 -14.07
CA VAL A 292 -3.96 10.68 -14.05
C VAL A 292 -4.26 12.10 -13.52
N GLU A 293 -5.38 12.68 -13.95
CA GLU A 293 -5.77 14.07 -13.65
C GLU A 293 -6.42 14.24 -12.26
N GLN A 294 -7.19 13.24 -11.82
CA GLN A 294 -7.95 13.31 -10.56
C GLN A 294 -7.79 12.02 -9.74
N PRO A 295 -6.56 11.69 -9.29
CA PRO A 295 -6.33 10.45 -8.56
C PRO A 295 -7.02 10.47 -7.19
N SER A 296 -7.72 9.38 -6.91
CA SER A 296 -8.41 9.05 -5.66
C SER A 296 -7.74 7.88 -4.90
N LEU A 297 -7.05 6.99 -5.62
CA LEU A 297 -6.35 5.82 -5.08
C LEU A 297 -4.95 6.15 -4.52
N VAL A 298 -4.27 7.13 -5.12
CA VAL A 298 -2.93 7.57 -4.73
C VAL A 298 -2.93 9.08 -4.44
N THR A 299 -2.17 9.50 -3.43
CA THR A 299 -2.04 10.93 -3.12
C THR A 299 -0.91 11.52 -3.96
N VAL A 300 -1.28 12.38 -4.91
CA VAL A 300 -0.36 13.05 -5.80
C VAL A 300 -0.64 14.54 -5.76
N THR A 301 0.40 15.36 -5.60
CA THR A 301 0.25 16.81 -5.62
C THR A 301 -0.15 17.30 -7.01
N THR A 302 -0.88 18.41 -7.10
CA THR A 302 -1.29 19.03 -8.37
C THR A 302 -0.11 19.30 -9.32
N ASP A 303 1.06 19.68 -8.80
CA ASP A 303 2.26 19.88 -9.61
C ASP A 303 2.73 18.58 -10.31
N VAL A 304 2.79 17.48 -9.58
CA VAL A 304 3.15 16.15 -10.13
C VAL A 304 2.09 15.68 -11.14
N ILE A 305 0.81 15.94 -10.88
CA ILE A 305 -0.28 15.66 -11.84
C ILE A 305 -0.07 16.43 -13.14
N ASN A 306 0.15 17.75 -13.06
CA ASN A 306 0.39 18.59 -14.23
C ASN A 306 1.63 18.13 -15.02
N ARG A 307 2.68 17.69 -14.33
CA ARG A 307 3.87 17.08 -14.96
C ARG A 307 3.52 15.81 -15.74
N ALA A 308 2.74 14.90 -15.17
CA ALA A 308 2.31 13.69 -15.87
C ALA A 308 1.45 14.00 -17.09
N LEU A 309 0.48 14.90 -16.96
CA LEU A 309 -0.37 15.33 -18.08
C LEU A 309 0.46 16.01 -19.20
N GLY A 310 1.46 16.81 -18.84
CA GLY A 310 2.40 17.39 -19.80
C GLY A 310 3.22 16.34 -20.54
N LEU A 311 3.71 15.30 -19.83
CA LEU A 311 4.44 14.18 -20.44
C LEU A 311 3.57 13.37 -21.41
N ILE A 312 2.32 13.05 -21.01
CA ILE A 312 1.35 12.36 -21.87
C ILE A 312 1.09 13.17 -23.14
N ARG A 313 0.82 14.46 -22.98
CA ARG A 313 0.56 15.37 -24.10
C ARG A 313 1.75 15.41 -25.06
N LYS A 314 2.96 15.62 -24.53
CA LYS A 314 4.19 15.67 -25.34
C LYS A 314 4.42 14.37 -26.11
N HIS A 315 4.18 13.22 -25.47
CA HIS A 315 4.27 11.92 -26.14
C HIS A 315 3.24 11.79 -27.26
N ASN A 316 1.97 12.12 -27.00
CA ASN A 316 0.91 12.04 -28.00
C ASN A 316 1.16 12.99 -29.19
N ASN A 317 1.67 14.20 -28.94
CA ASN A 317 2.05 15.15 -29.98
C ASN A 317 3.17 14.58 -30.86
N LYS A 318 4.18 13.96 -30.24
CA LYS A 318 5.27 13.27 -30.95
C LYS A 318 4.75 12.13 -31.83
N VAL A 319 3.89 11.26 -31.31
CA VAL A 319 3.31 10.13 -32.07
C VAL A 319 2.50 10.62 -33.26
N LYS A 320 1.70 11.69 -33.11
CA LYS A 320 0.93 12.28 -34.22
C LYS A 320 1.84 12.88 -35.28
N LEU A 321 2.92 13.55 -34.87
CA LEU A 321 3.91 14.08 -35.80
C LEU A 321 4.64 12.95 -36.53
N GLU A 322 5.02 11.88 -35.85
CA GLU A 322 5.62 10.69 -36.49
C GLU A 322 4.67 10.06 -37.51
N ALA A 323 3.37 9.94 -37.19
CA ALA A 323 2.36 9.46 -38.13
C ALA A 323 2.21 10.39 -39.35
N PHE A 324 2.22 11.72 -39.13
CA PHE A 324 2.21 12.70 -40.21
C PHE A 324 3.45 12.57 -41.11
N MET A 325 4.64 12.40 -40.52
CA MET A 325 5.88 12.20 -41.28
C MET A 325 5.82 10.92 -42.11
N ALA A 326 5.31 9.82 -41.54
CA ALA A 326 5.16 8.55 -42.24
C ALA A 326 4.18 8.63 -43.43
N LEU A 327 3.08 9.41 -43.31
CA LEU A 327 2.16 9.66 -44.43
C LEU A 327 2.81 10.46 -45.57
N ASN A 328 3.85 11.23 -45.25
CA ASN A 328 4.59 12.07 -46.19
C ASN A 328 5.99 11.52 -46.49
N ASP A 329 6.25 10.24 -46.22
CA ASP A 329 7.59 9.65 -46.32
C ASP A 329 8.16 9.75 -47.75
N PHE A 330 7.29 9.74 -48.77
CA PHE A 330 7.64 9.89 -50.19
C PHE A 330 8.32 11.23 -50.55
N VAL A 331 8.28 12.23 -49.67
CA VAL A 331 8.89 13.55 -49.89
C VAL A 331 10.37 13.54 -49.56
N PHE A 332 10.83 12.64 -48.69
CA PHE A 332 12.19 12.69 -48.15
C PHE A 332 13.16 11.84 -48.98
N GLU A 333 14.35 12.38 -49.20
CA GLU A 333 15.41 11.70 -49.97
C GLU A 333 16.11 10.61 -49.13
N ASP A 334 16.25 10.84 -47.83
CA ASP A 334 16.84 9.91 -46.86
C ASP A 334 16.30 10.13 -45.43
N ASP A 335 16.66 9.21 -44.53
CA ASP A 335 16.27 9.25 -43.12
C ASP A 335 16.80 10.51 -42.39
N ALA A 336 17.93 11.08 -42.82
CA ALA A 336 18.51 12.25 -42.18
C ALA A 336 17.67 13.51 -42.49
N ALA A 337 17.26 13.69 -43.74
CA ALA A 337 16.35 14.75 -44.17
C ALA A 337 14.98 14.63 -43.51
N ARG A 338 14.48 13.41 -43.34
CA ARG A 338 13.24 13.15 -42.59
C ARG A 338 13.36 13.57 -41.13
N ASN A 339 14.43 13.14 -40.45
CA ASN A 339 14.65 13.44 -39.03
C ASN A 339 14.83 14.95 -38.78
N ASP A 340 15.61 15.64 -39.62
CA ASP A 340 15.81 17.10 -39.54
C ASP A 340 14.49 17.87 -39.73
N THR A 341 13.65 17.42 -40.66
CA THR A 341 12.32 18.01 -40.88
C THR A 341 11.37 17.72 -39.73
N GLN A 342 11.38 16.50 -39.18
CA GLN A 342 10.60 16.13 -38.00
C GLN A 342 10.98 17.01 -36.80
N GLU A 343 12.27 17.23 -36.56
CA GLU A 343 12.75 18.08 -35.47
C GLU A 343 12.27 19.53 -35.65
N ARG A 344 12.38 20.08 -36.87
CA ARG A 344 11.85 21.42 -37.17
C ARG A 344 10.35 21.53 -36.91
N LEU A 345 9.56 20.56 -37.39
CA LEU A 345 8.11 20.58 -37.19
C LEU A 345 7.75 20.44 -35.71
N ALA A 346 8.51 19.64 -34.95
CA ALA A 346 8.33 19.53 -33.50
C ALA A 346 8.60 20.86 -32.78
N ILE A 347 9.65 21.60 -33.18
CA ILE A 347 9.96 22.92 -32.63
C ILE A 347 8.82 23.90 -32.90
N VAL A 348 8.35 23.99 -34.16
CA VAL A 348 7.29 24.95 -34.50
C VAL A 348 5.94 24.56 -33.88
N ALA A 349 5.67 23.26 -33.72
CA ALA A 349 4.48 22.79 -33.02
C ALA A 349 4.47 23.20 -31.54
N ASP A 350 5.61 23.04 -30.85
CA ASP A 350 5.77 23.46 -29.44
C ASP A 350 5.62 24.99 -29.29
N GLU A 351 6.24 25.76 -30.20
CA GLU A 351 6.06 27.22 -30.26
C GLU A 351 4.60 27.62 -30.50
N ALA A 352 3.91 26.93 -31.40
CA ALA A 352 2.52 27.23 -31.73
C ALA A 352 1.55 26.91 -30.57
N GLU A 353 1.80 25.83 -29.83
CA GLU A 353 1.03 25.51 -28.62
C GLU A 353 1.27 26.56 -27.53
N GLN A 354 2.53 26.99 -27.31
CA GLN A 354 2.87 27.95 -26.27
C GLN A 354 2.43 29.38 -26.58
N GLU A 355 2.60 29.84 -27.82
CA GLU A 355 2.28 31.22 -28.22
C GLU A 355 0.79 31.41 -28.53
N TYR A 356 0.14 30.41 -29.15
CA TYR A 356 -1.21 30.55 -29.71
C TYR A 356 -2.23 29.54 -29.16
N GLY A 357 -1.82 28.61 -28.29
CA GLY A 357 -2.69 27.54 -27.81
C GLY A 357 -3.13 26.56 -28.91
N LEU A 358 -2.37 26.49 -30.02
CA LEU A 358 -2.74 25.69 -31.18
C LEU A 358 -2.52 24.21 -30.90
N ALA A 359 -3.59 23.41 -30.95
CA ALA A 359 -3.49 21.96 -30.79
C ALA A 359 -2.70 21.32 -31.94
N ILE A 360 -2.00 20.20 -31.66
CA ILE A 360 -1.14 19.53 -32.63
C ILE A 360 -1.90 19.12 -33.91
N GLU A 361 -3.16 18.73 -33.82
CA GLU A 361 -3.99 18.39 -34.98
C GLU A 361 -4.15 19.57 -35.94
N ASP A 362 -4.39 20.75 -35.39
CA ASP A 362 -4.54 21.97 -36.15
C ASP A 362 -3.21 22.42 -36.74
N PHE A 363 -2.13 22.30 -35.97
CA PHE A 363 -0.79 22.52 -36.48
C PHE A 363 -0.50 21.59 -37.68
N LEU A 364 -0.81 20.30 -37.58
CA LEU A 364 -0.58 19.33 -38.65
C LEU A 364 -1.43 19.59 -39.89
N LEU A 365 -2.67 20.10 -39.73
CA LEU A 365 -3.48 20.58 -40.85
C LEU A 365 -2.83 21.74 -41.57
N VAL A 366 -2.30 22.71 -40.83
CA VAL A 366 -1.55 23.84 -41.42
C VAL A 366 -0.29 23.33 -42.10
N ALA A 367 0.50 22.48 -41.43
CA ALA A 367 1.72 21.91 -41.99
C ALA A 367 1.45 21.12 -43.28
N GLY A 368 0.37 20.35 -43.33
CA GLY A 368 -0.07 19.60 -44.52
C GLY A 368 -0.54 20.48 -45.69
N SER A 369 -0.90 21.73 -45.44
CA SER A 369 -1.25 22.70 -46.49
C SER A 369 -0.03 23.41 -47.10
N ILE A 370 1.13 23.32 -46.44
CA ILE A 370 2.39 23.91 -46.90
C ILE A 370 3.04 22.96 -47.90
N GLU A 371 3.57 23.50 -49.01
CA GLU A 371 4.30 22.68 -49.98
C GLU A 371 5.48 21.98 -49.28
N PRO A 372 5.65 20.65 -49.42
CA PRO A 372 6.59 19.90 -48.57
C PRO A 372 8.05 20.36 -48.65
N LYS A 373 8.49 20.91 -49.79
CA LYS A 373 9.83 21.52 -49.95
C LYS A 373 10.08 22.68 -48.98
N SER A 374 9.02 23.37 -48.57
CA SER A 374 9.08 24.51 -47.67
C SER A 374 9.22 24.13 -46.19
N TRP A 375 9.00 22.85 -45.83
CA TRP A 375 9.23 22.36 -44.46
C TRP A 375 10.71 22.42 -44.03
N ASN A 376 11.61 22.56 -44.99
CA ASN A 376 13.04 22.77 -44.73
C ASN A 376 13.36 24.17 -44.17
N ASN A 377 12.39 25.09 -44.18
CA ASN A 377 12.59 26.45 -43.73
C ASN A 377 11.69 26.78 -42.54
N ILE A 378 12.29 26.79 -41.34
CA ILE A 378 11.58 27.06 -40.08
C ILE A 378 10.90 28.44 -40.05
N ARG A 379 11.43 29.45 -40.76
CA ARG A 379 10.81 30.79 -40.83
C ARG A 379 9.52 30.77 -41.65
N VAL A 380 9.50 29.97 -42.72
CA VAL A 380 8.30 29.79 -43.56
C VAL A 380 7.22 29.04 -42.77
N LEU A 381 7.60 27.96 -42.08
CA LEU A 381 6.70 27.22 -41.20
C LEU A 381 6.03 28.14 -40.16
N ARG A 382 6.81 28.92 -39.41
CA ARG A 382 6.30 29.89 -38.43
C ARG A 382 5.37 30.93 -39.05
N ALA A 383 5.71 31.47 -40.22
CA ALA A 383 4.89 32.46 -40.90
C ALA A 383 3.54 31.89 -41.36
N CYS A 384 3.53 30.68 -41.91
CA CYS A 384 2.31 29.99 -42.31
C CYS A 384 1.41 29.65 -41.10
N VAL A 385 1.99 29.18 -40.00
CA VAL A 385 1.25 28.94 -38.75
C VAL A 385 0.62 30.22 -38.22
N ARG A 386 1.38 31.31 -38.15
CA ARG A 386 0.86 32.61 -37.71
C ARG A 386 -0.30 33.09 -38.57
N ALA A 387 -0.15 33.06 -39.90
CA ALA A 387 -1.22 33.47 -40.82
C ALA A 387 -2.49 32.62 -40.66
N ALA A 388 -2.34 31.31 -40.42
CA ALA A 388 -3.47 30.42 -40.18
C ALA A 388 -4.20 30.72 -38.87
N VAL A 389 -3.47 31.05 -37.80
CA VAL A 389 -4.04 31.48 -36.51
C VAL A 389 -4.79 32.81 -36.67
N GLU A 390 -4.16 33.83 -37.27
CA GLU A 390 -4.78 35.15 -37.51
C GLU A 390 -6.07 35.04 -38.35
N THR A 391 -6.10 34.13 -39.33
CA THR A 391 -7.30 33.90 -40.15
C THR A 391 -8.43 33.25 -39.34
N ARG A 392 -8.11 32.33 -38.41
CA ARG A 392 -9.13 31.71 -37.54
C ARG A 392 -9.74 32.72 -36.57
N GLU A 393 -8.95 33.63 -36.02
CA GLU A 393 -9.43 34.69 -35.11
C GLU A 393 -10.33 35.72 -35.80
N GLN A 394 -10.22 35.90 -37.12
CA GLN A 394 -11.10 36.81 -37.88
C GLN A 394 -12.45 36.19 -38.26
N VAL A 395 -12.58 34.86 -38.16
CA VAL A 395 -13.78 34.10 -38.56
C VAL A 395 -14.60 33.64 -37.35
N ALA A 396 -13.99 33.62 -36.15
CA ALA A 396 -14.65 33.40 -34.86
C ALA A 396 -15.29 34.69 -34.32
#